data_AF-A0A951DNF3-F1
#
_entry.id   AF-A0A951DNF3-F1
#
_cell.length_a   1.000
_cell.length_b   1.000
_cell.length_c   1.000
_cell.angle_alpha   90.00
_cell.angle_beta   90.00
_cell.angle_gamma   90.00
#
_symmetry.space_group_name_H-M   'P 1'
#
loop_
_entity.id
_entity.type
_entity.pdbx_description
1 polymer ?
#
loop_
_entity_poly.entity_id
_entity_poly.type
_entity_poly.pdbx_seq_one_letter_code
_entity_poly.pdbx_strand_id
1 'polypeptide(L)'
;MATVVGGGNGEGRRAVQVPPGPLARPSQRPVTGPELTSPPLVVRRREEEETVVTFPHLVWKEFLAGLAAFVFFMAVSIQINAPLLQRANTAITPNPAKAPWYFVGLQELLERFPPVMAGVAFPTFVIVFMILTPYLDRNPSRRPQDRKVAITLFTIYACLAVAFVVIGVFFRSLAFNWDWTMILGHPGLSSPV
;
A
#
# COMPACT_ATOMS: atom_id res chain seq x y z
N MET A 1 63.42 52.39 34.16
CA MET A 1 64.87 52.14 34.12
C MET A 1 65.12 50.71 34.59
N ALA A 2 65.45 49.81 33.66
CA ALA A 2 66.34 48.64 33.82
C ALA A 2 66.25 47.80 32.53
N THR A 3 67.39 47.69 31.86
CA THR A 3 67.67 47.00 30.58
C THR A 3 68.18 45.58 30.86
N VAL A 4 68.13 44.68 29.86
CA VAL A 4 69.08 43.57 29.49
C VAL A 4 68.32 42.60 28.57
N VAL A 5 68.55 42.44 27.25
CA VAL A 5 69.71 42.07 26.39
C VAL A 5 69.94 40.55 26.26
N GLY A 6 69.88 40.06 25.00
CA GLY A 6 70.48 38.82 24.48
C GLY A 6 69.44 37.79 23.96
N GLY A 7 69.37 37.33 22.71
CA GLY A 7 70.22 37.48 21.52
C GLY A 7 70.70 36.13 20.98
N GLY A 8 70.13 35.66 19.85
CA GLY A 8 70.64 34.58 18.98
C GLY A 8 70.16 33.14 19.29
N ASN A 9 70.03 32.21 18.34
CA ASN A 9 70.26 32.21 16.90
C ASN A 9 69.60 30.94 16.29
N GLY A 10 69.25 30.97 15.00
CA GLY A 10 68.63 29.86 14.28
C GLY A 10 69.58 28.79 13.74
N GLU A 11 68.93 27.80 13.10
CA GLU A 11 69.41 26.82 12.11
C GLU A 11 70.06 25.49 12.57
N GLY A 12 69.35 24.39 12.28
CA GLY A 12 69.85 23.38 11.35
C GLY A 12 70.36 22.03 11.90
N ARG A 13 69.61 20.97 11.53
CA ARG A 13 70.01 19.56 11.27
C ARG A 13 70.08 18.57 12.44
N ARG A 14 69.16 17.59 12.43
CA ARG A 14 69.42 16.18 12.06
C ARG A 14 68.13 15.35 12.09
N ALA A 15 67.76 14.77 10.95
CA ALA A 15 66.74 13.74 10.87
C ALA A 15 67.28 12.44 11.49
N VAL A 16 66.60 11.92 12.51
CA VAL A 16 66.79 10.55 12.99
C VAL A 16 65.59 9.75 12.48
N GLN A 17 65.85 8.90 11.50
CA GLN A 17 64.88 7.99 10.93
C GLN A 17 64.76 6.75 11.84
N VAL A 18 63.59 6.56 12.45
CA VAL A 18 63.25 5.42 13.31
C VAL A 18 62.45 4.41 12.48
N PRO A 19 62.75 3.09 12.53
CA PRO A 19 62.05 2.07 11.74
C PRO A 19 60.59 1.88 12.21
N PRO A 20 59.68 1.37 11.36
CA PRO A 20 58.27 1.23 11.73
C PRO A 20 58.11 0.11 12.77
N GLY A 21 57.87 0.51 14.03
CA GLY A 21 57.40 -0.37 15.08
C GLY A 21 55.92 -0.75 14.88
N PRO A 22 55.45 -1.88 15.45
CA PRO A 22 54.11 -2.39 15.21
C PRO A 22 53.03 -1.38 15.64
N LEU A 23 52.03 -1.19 14.77
CA LEU A 23 50.85 -0.34 14.95
C LEU A 23 50.36 -0.34 16.41
N ALA A 24 50.40 0.84 17.04
CA ALA A 24 49.91 1.04 18.39
C ALA A 24 48.43 0.62 18.49
N ARG A 25 48.15 -0.39 19.33
CA ARG A 25 46.79 -0.74 19.73
C ARG A 25 46.25 0.42 20.59
N PRO A 26 45.04 0.94 20.36
CA PRO A 26 44.48 1.97 21.24
C PRO A 26 44.35 1.40 22.66
N SER A 27 45.05 2.01 23.61
CA SER A 27 44.93 1.70 25.03
C SER A 27 43.51 2.05 25.48
N GLN A 28 42.73 1.03 25.86
CA GLN A 28 41.45 1.24 26.51
C GLN A 28 41.73 1.79 27.91
N ARG A 29 41.41 3.07 28.12
CA ARG A 29 41.42 3.65 29.47
C ARG A 29 40.30 3.00 30.29
N PRO A 30 40.52 2.68 31.58
CA PRO A 30 39.45 2.24 32.45
C PRO A 30 38.44 3.38 32.60
N VAL A 31 37.21 3.15 32.14
CA VAL A 31 36.10 4.09 32.32
C VAL A 31 35.62 3.96 33.77
N THR A 32 36.19 4.78 34.65
CA THR A 32 35.75 4.87 36.05
C THR A 32 34.90 6.13 36.21
N GLY A 33 33.58 5.97 36.17
CA GLY A 33 32.61 7.03 36.42
C GLY A 33 31.18 6.52 36.23
N PRO A 34 30.17 7.11 36.88
CA PRO A 34 28.76 6.69 36.81
C PRO A 34 28.08 7.06 35.47
N GLU A 35 28.79 6.92 34.35
CA GLU A 35 28.35 7.30 33.01
C GLU A 35 27.83 6.10 32.19
N LEU A 36 27.39 5.03 32.87
CA LEU A 36 26.81 3.83 32.26
C LEU A 36 25.27 3.82 32.25
N THR A 37 24.63 4.96 32.52
CA THR A 37 23.16 5.13 32.44
C THR A 37 22.77 6.11 31.34
N SER A 38 23.40 6.04 30.18
CA SER A 38 22.71 6.43 28.95
C SER A 38 22.40 5.13 28.21
N PRO A 39 21.12 4.76 28.03
CA PRO A 39 20.81 3.61 27.18
C PRO A 39 21.45 3.88 25.81
N PRO A 40 22.16 2.91 25.22
CA PRO A 40 22.84 3.10 23.94
C PRO A 40 21.82 3.62 22.96
N LEU A 41 22.12 4.72 22.26
CA LEU A 41 21.28 5.40 21.26
C LEU A 41 20.29 4.43 20.59
N VAL A 42 19.17 4.20 21.28
CA VAL A 42 18.00 3.59 20.71
C VAL A 42 17.54 4.73 19.82
N VAL A 43 17.58 4.52 18.50
CA VAL A 43 16.72 5.28 17.62
C VAL A 43 15.32 4.96 18.12
N ARG A 44 14.87 5.70 19.16
CA ARG A 44 13.56 5.57 19.75
C ARG A 44 12.67 5.96 18.60
N ARG A 45 12.05 4.95 18.01
CA ARG A 45 11.18 5.11 16.86
C ARG A 45 10.14 6.12 17.32
N ARG A 46 10.13 7.31 16.74
CA ARG A 46 9.19 8.39 17.11
C ARG A 46 7.73 7.92 17.15
N GLU A 47 7.42 6.84 16.43
CA GLU A 47 6.13 6.15 16.41
C GLU A 47 5.76 5.46 17.74
N GLU A 48 6.73 5.01 18.55
CA GLU A 48 6.48 4.38 19.85
C GLU A 48 6.16 5.39 20.95
N GLU A 49 6.46 6.69 20.73
CA GLU A 49 6.12 7.77 21.67
C GLU A 49 4.67 8.28 21.50
N GLU A 50 4.01 7.95 20.38
CA GLU A 50 2.63 8.39 20.05
C GLU A 50 1.66 7.20 19.92
N THR A 51 1.99 6.04 20.50
CA THR A 51 1.07 4.90 20.54
C THR A 51 0.16 4.97 21.75
N VAL A 52 -1.13 4.78 21.52
CA VAL A 52 -2.15 4.72 22.58
C VAL A 52 -2.57 3.27 22.78
N VAL A 53 -2.93 2.91 24.01
CA VAL A 53 -3.45 1.58 24.32
C VAL A 53 -4.69 1.29 23.45
N THR A 54 -4.67 0.14 22.76
CA THR A 54 -5.70 -0.29 21.81
C THR A 54 -7.10 -0.25 22.41
N PHE A 55 -7.22 -0.72 23.64
CA PHE A 55 -8.44 -0.61 24.43
C PHE A 55 -8.31 0.55 25.44
N PRO A 56 -9.27 1.47 25.55
CA PRO A 56 -10.57 1.51 24.87
C PRO A 56 -10.56 2.35 23.57
N HIS A 57 -9.46 3.06 23.26
CA HIS A 57 -9.47 4.13 22.25
C HIS A 57 -9.63 3.66 20.79
N LEU A 58 -9.00 2.56 20.38
CA LEU A 58 -9.13 2.04 19.02
C LEU A 58 -10.44 1.25 18.87
N VAL A 59 -10.75 0.40 19.86
CA VAL A 59 -11.93 -0.48 19.84
C VAL A 59 -13.23 0.32 19.70
N TRP A 60 -13.38 1.45 20.40
CA TRP A 60 -14.56 2.30 20.25
C TRP A 60 -14.68 2.93 18.87
N LYS A 61 -13.57 3.35 18.25
CA LYS A 61 -13.56 3.93 16.90
C LYS A 61 -13.92 2.89 15.85
N GLU A 62 -13.34 1.69 15.95
CA GLU A 62 -13.64 0.58 15.06
C GLU A 62 -15.08 0.09 15.22
N PHE A 63 -15.59 0.00 16.45
CA PHE A 63 -16.99 -0.34 16.70
C PHE A 63 -17.94 0.70 16.08
N LEU A 64 -17.65 1.99 16.23
CA LEU A 64 -18.47 3.06 15.65
C LEU A 64 -18.40 3.05 14.11
N ALA A 65 -17.22 2.84 13.53
CA ALA A 65 -17.06 2.70 12.09
C ALA A 65 -17.78 1.45 11.54
N GLY A 66 -17.72 0.33 12.27
CA GLY A 66 -18.45 -0.90 11.94
C GLY A 66 -19.96 -0.73 12.02
N LEU A 67 -20.46 -0.04 13.05
CA LEU A 67 -21.87 0.29 13.19
C LEU A 67 -22.34 1.20 12.05
N ALA A 68 -21.55 2.22 11.71
CA ALA A 68 -21.84 3.10 10.58
C ALA A 68 -21.88 2.33 9.25
N ALA A 69 -20.93 1.43 9.01
CA ALA A 69 -20.93 0.57 7.82
C ALA A 69 -22.14 -0.37 7.78
N PHE A 70 -22.52 -0.95 8.93
CA PHE A 70 -23.71 -1.81 9.04
C PHE A 70 -24.99 -1.05 8.70
N VAL A 71 -25.19 0.13 9.30
CA VAL A 71 -26.35 0.98 9.01
C VAL A 71 -26.35 1.39 7.54
N PHE A 72 -25.20 1.76 6.98
CA PHE A 72 -25.06 2.10 5.56
C PHE A 72 -25.48 0.92 4.66
N PHE A 73 -24.94 -0.29 4.87
CA PHE A 73 -25.31 -1.45 4.05
C PHE A 73 -26.77 -1.86 4.25
N MET A 74 -27.33 -1.72 5.45
CA MET A 74 -28.75 -1.98 5.70
C MET A 74 -29.65 -0.98 4.95
N ALA A 75 -29.30 0.30 4.98
CA ALA A 75 -29.98 1.35 4.23
C ALA A 75 -29.79 1.23 2.71
N VAL A 76 -28.72 0.61 2.22
CA VAL A 76 -28.59 0.28 0.80
C VAL A 76 -29.49 -0.93 0.45
N SER A 77 -29.51 -1.94 1.32
CA SER A 77 -30.27 -3.19 1.13
C SER A 77 -31.78 -2.97 1.07
N ILE A 78 -32.33 -2.10 1.93
CA ILE A 78 -33.78 -1.81 1.96
C ILE A 78 -34.20 -0.97 0.74
N GLN A 79 -33.31 -0.14 0.20
CA GLN A 79 -33.62 0.84 -0.85
C GLN A 79 -33.38 0.28 -2.25
N ILE A 80 -32.40 -0.62 -2.41
CA ILE A 80 -32.03 -1.20 -3.69
C ILE A 80 -32.48 -2.67 -3.72
N ASN A 81 -33.61 -2.91 -4.40
CA ASN A 81 -34.09 -4.27 -4.62
C ASN A 81 -33.15 -5.02 -5.56
N ALA A 82 -32.60 -6.15 -5.10
CA ALA A 82 -31.84 -7.05 -5.95
C ALA A 82 -32.83 -7.94 -6.75
N PRO A 83 -32.90 -7.82 -8.08
CA PRO A 83 -33.77 -8.68 -8.88
C PRO A 83 -33.27 -10.13 -8.80
N LEU A 84 -34.09 -11.01 -8.22
CA LEU A 84 -33.79 -12.44 -8.13
C LEU A 84 -34.01 -13.09 -9.50
N LEU A 85 -33.04 -13.90 -9.94
CA LEU A 85 -33.23 -14.76 -11.11
C LEU A 85 -34.16 -15.92 -10.78
N GLN A 86 -34.68 -16.58 -11.82
CA GLN A 86 -35.45 -17.81 -11.69
C GLN A 86 -34.66 -18.88 -10.93
N ARG A 87 -35.38 -19.82 -10.28
CA ARG A 87 -34.74 -20.96 -9.62
C ARG A 87 -33.83 -21.70 -10.60
N ALA A 88 -32.67 -22.14 -10.10
CA ALA A 88 -31.68 -22.84 -10.89
C ALA A 88 -32.29 -24.06 -11.60
N ASN A 89 -32.15 -24.09 -12.92
CA ASN A 89 -32.57 -25.20 -13.77
C ASN A 89 -31.34 -25.75 -14.49
N THR A 90 -31.01 -27.03 -14.29
CA THR A 90 -29.85 -27.67 -14.91
C THR A 90 -30.03 -27.94 -16.41
N ALA A 91 -31.27 -27.89 -16.92
CA ALA A 91 -31.57 -28.11 -18.33
C ALA A 91 -31.40 -26.85 -19.20
N ILE A 92 -31.26 -25.66 -18.60
CA ILE A 92 -31.18 -24.38 -19.32
C ILE A 92 -30.04 -23.55 -18.75
N THR A 93 -29.03 -23.27 -19.57
CA THR A 93 -27.98 -22.31 -19.23
C THR A 93 -28.42 -20.92 -19.68
N PRO A 94 -28.65 -19.96 -18.75
CA PRO A 94 -29.03 -18.61 -19.13
C PRO A 94 -27.89 -17.93 -19.90
N ASN A 95 -28.21 -17.48 -21.11
CA ASN A 95 -27.37 -16.63 -21.93
C ASN A 95 -28.04 -15.24 -22.00
N PRO A 96 -27.51 -14.19 -21.35
CA PRO A 96 -26.14 -14.00 -20.89
C PRO A 96 -25.90 -14.42 -19.42
N ALA A 97 -24.80 -15.12 -19.15
CA ALA A 97 -24.39 -15.46 -17.80
C ALA A 97 -23.77 -14.23 -17.09
N LYS A 98 -24.56 -13.49 -16.32
CA LYS A 98 -24.13 -12.29 -15.59
C LYS A 98 -23.30 -12.67 -14.35
N ALA A 99 -21.98 -12.44 -14.34
CA ALA A 99 -21.20 -12.57 -13.11
C ALA A 99 -21.33 -11.32 -12.21
N PRO A 100 -20.96 -11.46 -10.93
CA PRO A 100 -20.71 -10.33 -10.06
C PRO A 100 -19.69 -9.35 -10.64
N TRP A 101 -19.84 -8.06 -10.33
CA TRP A 101 -19.05 -6.95 -10.90
C TRP A 101 -17.53 -7.09 -10.70
N TYR A 102 -17.08 -7.72 -9.61
CA TYR A 102 -15.67 -7.99 -9.35
C TYR A 102 -15.07 -9.08 -10.26
N PHE A 103 -15.90 -9.88 -10.94
CA PHE A 103 -15.49 -10.86 -11.94
C PHE A 103 -15.75 -10.43 -13.39
N VAL A 104 -16.42 -9.30 -13.59
CA VAL A 104 -16.82 -8.84 -14.94
C VAL A 104 -15.60 -8.65 -15.85
N GLY A 105 -14.51 -8.07 -15.36
CA GLY A 105 -13.27 -7.96 -16.14
C GLY A 105 -12.62 -9.31 -16.50
N LEU A 106 -12.78 -10.33 -15.65
CA LEU A 106 -12.30 -11.69 -15.93
C LEU A 106 -13.18 -12.37 -16.98
N GLN A 107 -14.50 -12.15 -16.93
CA GLN A 107 -15.42 -12.66 -17.95
C GLN A 107 -15.10 -12.12 -19.35
N GLU A 108 -14.75 -10.84 -19.48
CA GLU A 108 -14.28 -10.28 -20.76
C GLU A 108 -13.06 -11.01 -21.31
N LEU A 109 -12.13 -11.33 -20.43
CA LEU A 109 -10.92 -12.02 -20.83
C LEU A 109 -11.26 -13.45 -21.30
N LEU A 110 -12.20 -14.13 -20.66
CA LEU A 110 -12.69 -15.46 -21.06
C LEU A 110 -13.44 -15.46 -22.39
N GLU A 111 -14.12 -14.36 -22.74
CA GLU A 111 -14.82 -14.22 -24.01
C GLU A 111 -13.85 -13.97 -25.17
N ARG A 112 -12.71 -13.32 -24.91
CA ARG A 112 -11.74 -12.92 -25.95
C ARG A 112 -10.56 -13.89 -26.11
N PHE A 113 -10.17 -14.61 -25.06
CA PHE A 113 -8.97 -15.45 -25.03
C PHE A 113 -9.28 -16.91 -24.67
N PRO A 114 -8.35 -17.84 -24.97
CA PRO A 114 -8.48 -19.23 -24.53
C PRO A 114 -8.69 -19.33 -23.01
N PRO A 115 -9.57 -20.24 -22.53
CA PRO A 115 -9.96 -20.29 -21.11
C PRO A 115 -8.80 -20.44 -20.13
N VAL A 116 -7.75 -21.19 -20.50
CA VAL A 116 -6.57 -21.38 -19.64
C VAL A 116 -5.79 -20.08 -19.48
N MET A 117 -5.64 -19.31 -20.56
CA MET A 117 -4.90 -18.03 -20.52
C MET A 117 -5.68 -16.99 -19.71
N ALA A 118 -6.98 -16.88 -19.96
CA ALA A 118 -7.84 -15.90 -19.31
C ALA A 118 -8.14 -16.22 -17.84
N GLY A 119 -8.51 -17.47 -17.55
CA GLY A 119 -8.98 -17.89 -16.23
C GLY A 119 -7.86 -18.28 -15.26
N VAL A 120 -6.71 -18.74 -15.76
CA VAL A 120 -5.63 -19.26 -14.91
C VAL A 120 -4.37 -18.41 -15.03
N ALA A 121 -3.83 -18.25 -16.24
CA ALA A 121 -2.52 -17.61 -16.42
C ALA A 121 -2.54 -16.12 -16.02
N PHE A 122 -3.54 -15.35 -16.47
CA PHE A 122 -3.61 -13.92 -16.18
C PHE A 122 -3.86 -13.60 -14.69
N PRO A 123 -4.84 -14.22 -13.99
CA PRO A 123 -4.99 -14.01 -12.55
C PRO A 123 -3.75 -14.43 -11.76
N THR A 124 -3.11 -15.54 -12.15
CA THR A 124 -1.86 -15.98 -11.52
C THR A 124 -0.75 -14.95 -11.71
N PHE A 125 -0.61 -14.39 -12.92
CA PHE A 125 0.36 -13.34 -13.20
C PHE A 125 0.15 -12.10 -12.31
N VAL A 126 -1.10 -11.65 -12.15
CA VAL A 126 -1.44 -10.50 -11.29
C VAL A 126 -1.08 -10.77 -9.82
N ILE A 127 -1.38 -11.97 -9.32
CA ILE A 127 -1.04 -12.36 -7.94
C ILE A 127 0.48 -12.41 -7.75
N VAL A 128 1.21 -13.06 -8.66
CA VAL A 128 2.67 -13.14 -8.60
C VAL A 128 3.29 -11.74 -8.67
N PHE A 129 2.77 -10.86 -9.52
CA PHE A 129 3.20 -9.47 -9.60
C PHE A 129 3.00 -8.72 -8.27
N MET A 130 1.85 -8.90 -7.60
CA MET A 130 1.62 -8.32 -6.26
C MET A 130 2.57 -8.89 -5.21
N ILE A 131 2.82 -10.21 -5.22
CA ILE A 131 3.79 -10.84 -4.30
C ILE A 131 5.20 -10.31 -4.54
N LEU A 132 5.57 -10.04 -5.81
CA LEU A 132 6.89 -9.55 -6.18
C LEU A 132 7.11 -8.06 -5.85
N THR A 133 6.03 -7.28 -5.75
CA THR A 133 6.07 -5.83 -5.47
C THR A 133 6.98 -5.45 -4.27
N PRO A 134 6.87 -6.07 -3.07
CA PRO A 134 7.77 -5.78 -1.95
C PRO A 134 9.23 -6.17 -2.19
N TYR A 135 9.53 -7.09 -3.12
CA TYR A 135 10.90 -7.49 -3.44
C TYR A 135 11.54 -6.53 -4.46
N LEU A 136 10.74 -5.88 -5.31
CA LEU A 136 11.18 -4.85 -6.25
C LEU A 136 11.50 -3.52 -5.53
N ASP A 137 10.73 -3.16 -4.50
CA ASP A 137 10.96 -1.97 -3.68
C ASP A 137 11.75 -2.29 -2.40
N ARG A 138 13.09 -2.43 -2.54
CA ARG A 138 14.00 -2.77 -1.43
C ARG A 138 14.38 -1.56 -0.55
N ASN A 139 13.52 -0.56 -0.45
CA ASN A 139 13.82 0.64 0.33
C ASN A 139 13.77 0.35 1.85
N PRO A 140 14.80 0.71 2.64
CA PRO A 140 14.78 0.58 4.10
C PRO A 140 13.79 1.54 4.79
N SER A 141 13.38 2.63 4.15
CA SER A 141 12.39 3.57 4.69
C SER A 141 10.96 3.10 4.43
N ARG A 142 10.09 3.19 5.45
CA ARG A 142 8.65 2.88 5.35
C ARG A 142 7.79 4.08 4.99
N ARG A 143 8.38 5.28 4.88
CA ARG A 143 7.64 6.51 4.60
C ARG A 143 7.08 6.47 3.17
N PRO A 144 5.81 6.87 2.93
CA PRO A 144 5.23 6.85 1.59
C PRO A 144 6.03 7.64 0.56
N GLN A 145 6.63 8.76 0.98
CA GLN A 145 7.42 9.65 0.12
C GLN A 145 8.66 8.98 -0.47
N ASP A 146 9.23 8.00 0.25
CA ASP A 146 10.45 7.30 -0.15
C ASP A 146 10.13 6.05 -0.97
N ARG A 147 8.87 5.59 -1.02
CA ARG A 147 8.42 4.34 -1.66
C ARG A 147 7.71 4.57 -2.99
N LYS A 148 8.24 5.50 -3.79
CA LYS A 148 7.63 5.91 -5.06
C LYS A 148 7.42 4.74 -6.03
N VAL A 149 8.35 3.78 -6.07
CA VAL A 149 8.27 2.61 -6.96
C VAL A 149 7.10 1.70 -6.58
N ALA A 150 7.01 1.26 -5.32
CA ALA A 150 5.90 0.40 -4.87
C ALA A 150 4.54 1.10 -5.03
N ILE A 151 4.46 2.39 -4.69
CA ILE A 151 3.22 3.17 -4.84
C ILE A 151 2.85 3.25 -6.32
N THR A 152 3.80 3.55 -7.21
CA THR A 152 3.52 3.66 -8.65
C THR A 152 3.06 2.33 -9.23
N LEU A 153 3.72 1.21 -8.89
CA LEU A 153 3.32 -0.13 -9.33
C LEU A 153 1.93 -0.51 -8.82
N PHE A 154 1.63 -0.21 -7.56
CA PHE A 154 0.31 -0.45 -6.98
C PHE A 154 -0.77 0.43 -7.62
N THR A 155 -0.47 1.71 -7.89
CA THR A 155 -1.39 2.62 -8.58
C THR A 155 -1.66 2.16 -10.01
N ILE A 156 -0.63 1.74 -10.76
CA ILE A 156 -0.81 1.16 -12.10
C ILE A 156 -1.71 -0.07 -12.02
N TYR A 157 -1.45 -0.98 -11.09
CA TYR A 157 -2.30 -2.15 -10.86
C TYR A 157 -3.76 -1.76 -10.57
N ALA A 158 -3.99 -0.80 -9.66
CA ALA A 158 -5.33 -0.34 -9.31
C ALA A 158 -6.04 0.30 -10.51
N CYS A 159 -5.35 1.15 -11.28
CA CYS A 159 -5.89 1.75 -12.49
C CYS A 159 -6.23 0.69 -13.55
N LEU A 160 -5.37 -0.31 -13.75
CA LEU A 160 -5.65 -1.43 -14.66
C LEU A 160 -6.86 -2.23 -14.17
N ALA A 161 -6.94 -2.57 -12.89
CA ALA A 161 -8.07 -3.31 -12.33
C ALA A 161 -9.40 -2.57 -12.53
N VAL A 162 -9.44 -1.26 -12.24
CA VAL A 162 -10.62 -0.42 -12.48
C VAL A 162 -10.93 -0.34 -13.98
N ALA A 163 -9.92 -0.13 -14.83
CA ALA A 163 -10.12 -0.09 -16.28
C ALA A 163 -10.69 -1.41 -16.81
N PHE A 164 -10.24 -2.56 -16.33
CA PHE A 164 -10.79 -3.87 -16.69
C PHE A 164 -12.25 -4.03 -16.26
N VAL A 165 -12.62 -3.55 -15.06
CA VAL A 165 -14.02 -3.57 -14.62
C VAL A 165 -14.87 -2.64 -15.47
N VAL A 166 -14.41 -1.42 -15.74
CA VAL A 166 -15.10 -0.45 -16.60
C VAL A 166 -15.29 -1.04 -18.00
N ILE A 167 -14.23 -1.59 -18.60
CA ILE A 167 -14.31 -2.21 -19.92
C ILE A 167 -15.34 -3.35 -19.91
N GLY A 168 -15.29 -4.25 -18.93
CA GLY A 168 -16.28 -5.33 -18.89
C GLY A 168 -17.71 -4.87 -18.59
N VAL A 169 -17.89 -3.76 -17.87
CA VAL A 169 -19.22 -3.19 -17.66
C VAL A 169 -19.77 -2.54 -18.95
N PHE A 170 -18.93 -1.88 -19.76
CA PHE A 170 -19.39 -1.16 -20.95
C PHE A 170 -19.37 -2.00 -22.24
N PHE A 171 -18.36 -2.83 -22.45
CA PHE A 171 -18.18 -3.59 -23.69
C PHE A 171 -18.86 -4.96 -23.68
N ARG A 172 -18.99 -5.62 -22.51
CA ARG A 172 -19.79 -6.86 -22.38
C ARG A 172 -21.28 -6.63 -22.32
N SER A 173 -21.67 -5.44 -21.90
CA SER A 173 -23.04 -5.17 -21.53
C SER A 173 -23.82 -4.62 -22.72
N LEU A 174 -24.26 -5.53 -23.59
CA LEU A 174 -25.51 -5.35 -24.38
C LEU A 174 -26.77 -5.27 -23.47
N ALA A 175 -26.59 -5.21 -22.14
CA ALA A 175 -27.66 -5.15 -21.16
C ALA A 175 -27.30 -4.25 -19.95
N PHE A 176 -26.63 -3.11 -20.18
CA PHE A 176 -26.64 -2.02 -19.20
C PHE A 176 -27.98 -1.32 -19.37
N ASN A 177 -29.03 -1.92 -18.80
CA ASN A 177 -30.29 -1.22 -18.60
C ASN A 177 -30.10 -0.30 -17.40
N TRP A 178 -29.47 0.85 -17.65
CA TRP A 178 -29.64 2.00 -16.77
C TRP A 178 -31.07 2.46 -16.93
N ASP A 179 -31.87 2.09 -15.94
CA ASP A 179 -33.27 2.42 -15.92
C ASP A 179 -33.41 3.91 -15.61
N TRP A 180 -33.34 4.72 -16.67
CA TRP A 180 -33.51 6.16 -16.61
C TRP A 180 -34.85 6.56 -15.97
N THR A 181 -35.81 5.63 -15.85
CA THR A 181 -37.08 5.83 -15.13
C THR A 181 -36.87 6.20 -13.66
N MET A 182 -35.79 5.76 -13.01
CA MET A 182 -35.48 6.13 -11.63
C MET A 182 -35.00 7.59 -11.49
N ILE A 183 -34.53 8.22 -12.58
CA ILE A 183 -33.95 9.57 -12.59
C ILE A 183 -34.84 10.58 -13.35
N LEU A 184 -35.49 10.14 -14.43
CA LEU A 184 -36.30 10.96 -15.34
C LEU A 184 -37.81 10.73 -15.18
N GLY A 185 -38.22 9.74 -14.37
CA GLY A 185 -39.61 9.29 -14.30
C GLY A 185 -40.06 8.55 -15.55
N HIS A 186 -41.13 7.75 -15.45
CA HIS A 186 -41.73 7.10 -16.62
C HIS A 186 -42.21 8.17 -17.61
N PRO A 187 -41.78 8.15 -18.89
CA PRO A 187 -42.42 8.95 -19.92
C PRO A 187 -43.80 8.35 -20.20
N GLY A 188 -44.82 8.89 -19.53
CA GLY A 188 -46.22 8.85 -19.94
C GLY A 188 -46.86 7.47 -20.11
N LEU A 189 -47.18 6.79 -19.00
CA LEU A 189 -48.42 6.04 -18.93
C LEU A 189 -49.41 6.85 -18.11
N SER A 190 -50.10 7.79 -18.77
CA SER A 190 -51.42 8.18 -18.31
C SER A 190 -52.34 6.99 -18.53
N SER A 191 -53.06 6.60 -17.47
CA SER A 191 -54.08 5.55 -17.52
C SER A 191 -55.08 5.83 -18.63
N PRO A 192 -55.37 4.87 -19.54
CA PRO A 192 -56.59 4.97 -20.32
C PRO A 192 -57.76 4.51 -19.46
N VAL A 193 -58.84 5.30 -19.55
CA VAL A 193 -60.23 4.93 -19.23
C VAL A 193 -60.59 3.58 -19.86
#